data_AF-A0A3D2YFC9-F1
#
_entry.id   AF-A0A3D2YFC9-F1
#
_cell.length_a   1.000
_cell.length_b   1.000
_cell.length_c   1.000
_cell.angle_alpha   90.00
_cell.angle_beta   90.00
_cell.angle_gamma   90.00
#
_symmetry.space_group_name_H-M   'P 1'
#
loop_
_entity.id
_entity.type
_entity.pdbx_description
1 polymer ?
#
loop_
_entity_poly.entity_id
_entity_poly.type
_entity_poly.pdbx_seq_one_letter_code
_entity_poly.pdbx_strand_id
1 'polypeptide(L)'
;MAVLKGLKPEKVFAYFEKLCSVPHGSGNTKIISDLCVSFAEELGLKYRQEPCNNVVIWKPASPGCESAEPIILQGHIDMVCAKTDDCTKDMTREGLDLMTDGEWVWADKTSLGGDNCIAVAMILAILSDDTLVHPPIEAVFTVDEEVGMDGAFALD
;
A
#
# COMPACT_ATOMS: atom_id res chain seq x y z
N MET A 1 -8.76 -14.21 13.27
CA MET A 1 -7.81 -14.83 12.31
C MET A 1 -7.77 -13.93 11.09
N ALA A 2 -6.62 -13.75 10.45
CA ALA A 2 -6.53 -12.94 9.23
C ALA A 2 -7.49 -13.50 8.17
N VAL A 3 -8.35 -12.64 7.60
CA VAL A 3 -9.42 -12.99 6.66
C VAL A 3 -8.83 -13.56 5.38
N LEU A 4 -7.72 -12.98 4.89
CA LEU A 4 -7.11 -13.37 3.62
C LEU A 4 -6.04 -14.48 3.79
N LYS A 5 -5.98 -15.09 4.99
CA LYS A 5 -5.03 -16.16 5.28
C LYS A 5 -5.25 -17.35 4.35
N GLY A 6 -4.18 -17.77 3.66
CA GLY A 6 -4.18 -18.93 2.77
C GLY A 6 -4.30 -18.58 1.29
N LEU A 7 -4.65 -17.33 0.96
CA LEU A 7 -4.55 -16.84 -0.42
C LEU A 7 -3.09 -16.71 -0.85
N LYS A 8 -2.82 -16.90 -2.14
CA LYS A 8 -1.47 -16.87 -2.73
C LYS A 8 -1.38 -15.74 -3.76
N PRO A 9 -0.33 -14.88 -3.73
CA PRO A 9 0.86 -14.96 -2.87
C PRO A 9 0.61 -14.51 -1.42
N GLU A 10 1.04 -15.29 -0.43
CA GLU A 10 0.69 -15.06 0.99
C GLU A 10 1.15 -13.71 1.53
N LYS A 11 2.40 -13.29 1.22
CA LYS A 11 2.92 -12.00 1.68
C LYS A 11 2.11 -10.82 1.12
N VAL A 12 1.70 -10.90 -0.15
CA VAL A 12 0.91 -9.84 -0.80
C VAL A 12 -0.41 -9.67 -0.07
N PHE A 13 -1.15 -10.76 0.15
CA PHE A 13 -2.43 -10.69 0.85
C PHE A 13 -2.31 -10.32 2.33
N ALA A 14 -1.21 -10.70 2.99
CA ALA A 14 -0.93 -10.25 4.36
C ALA A 14 -0.69 -8.74 4.44
N TYR A 15 0.07 -8.15 3.50
CA TYR A 15 0.25 -6.70 3.44
C TYR A 15 -1.02 -5.97 3.02
N PHE A 16 -1.78 -6.51 2.07
CA PHE A 16 -3.06 -5.92 1.67
C PHE A 16 -4.04 -5.85 2.84
N GLU A 17 -4.17 -6.93 3.62
CA GLU A 17 -5.00 -6.93 4.82
C GLU A 17 -4.50 -5.95 5.89
N LYS A 18 -3.17 -5.79 6.06
CA LYS A 18 -2.59 -4.77 6.96
C LYS A 18 -2.92 -3.35 6.49
N LEU A 19 -2.83 -3.05 5.20
CA LEU A 19 -3.17 -1.74 4.63
C LEU A 19 -4.67 -1.43 4.79
N CYS A 20 -5.54 -2.39 4.46
CA CYS A 20 -6.99 -2.25 4.61
C CYS A 20 -7.44 -2.12 6.09
N SER A 21 -6.60 -2.48 7.06
CA SER A 21 -6.93 -2.39 8.48
C SER A 21 -6.97 -0.97 9.04
N VAL A 22 -6.47 0.02 8.28
CA VAL A 22 -6.49 1.45 8.64
C VAL A 22 -7.35 2.24 7.65
N PRO A 23 -8.00 3.34 8.08
CA PRO A 23 -8.69 4.23 7.14
C PRO A 23 -7.68 4.93 6.23
N HIS A 24 -8.00 5.03 4.94
CA HIS A 24 -7.10 5.58 3.92
C HIS A 24 -7.85 6.22 2.75
N GLY A 25 -9.00 6.84 3.00
CA GLY A 25 -9.70 7.61 1.98
C GLY A 25 -8.87 8.81 1.49
N SER A 26 -9.08 9.25 0.25
CA SER A 26 -8.47 10.48 -0.27
C SER A 26 -8.74 11.67 0.67
N GLY A 27 -7.71 12.47 0.94
CA GLY A 27 -7.69 13.53 1.95
C GLY A 27 -7.47 13.04 3.39
N ASN A 28 -7.40 11.72 3.64
CA ASN A 28 -7.19 11.09 4.94
C ASN A 28 -6.08 10.03 4.89
N THR A 29 -4.90 10.42 4.40
CA THR A 29 -3.81 9.49 4.04
C THR A 29 -2.71 9.35 5.08
N LYS A 30 -2.72 10.17 6.15
CA LYS A 30 -1.64 10.20 7.15
C LYS A 30 -1.40 8.84 7.81
N ILE A 31 -2.47 8.13 8.18
CA ILE A 31 -2.37 6.86 8.91
C ILE A 31 -1.74 5.76 8.04
N ILE A 32 -2.18 5.63 6.78
CA ILE A 32 -1.59 4.64 5.87
C ILE A 32 -0.19 5.04 5.41
N SER A 33 0.09 6.33 5.27
CA SER A 33 1.43 6.85 5.00
C SER A 33 2.39 6.49 6.13
N ASP A 34 1.97 6.71 7.39
CA ASP A 34 2.74 6.31 8.57
C ASP A 34 2.95 4.80 8.65
N LEU A 35 1.95 4.00 8.24
CA LEU A 35 2.06 2.55 8.17
C LEU A 35 3.14 2.10 7.17
N CYS A 36 3.23 2.75 6.01
CA CYS A 36 4.30 2.51 5.02
C CYS A 36 5.67 2.94 5.55
N VAL A 37 5.76 4.04 6.29
CA VAL A 37 7.01 4.48 6.96
C VAL A 37 7.44 3.46 8.01
N SER A 38 6.54 3.02 8.89
CA SER A 38 6.84 2.00 9.90
C SER A 38 7.31 0.70 9.27
N PHE A 39 6.75 0.31 8.12
CA PHE A 39 7.24 -0.83 7.35
C PHE A 39 8.70 -0.64 6.89
N ALA A 40 9.07 0.55 6.39
CA ALA A 40 10.45 0.84 6.00
C ALA A 40 11.39 0.77 7.21
N GLU A 41 10.97 1.32 8.35
CA GLU A 41 11.73 1.28 9.61
C GLU A 41 11.94 -0.15 10.13
N GLU A 42 10.89 -0.98 10.11
CA GLU A 42 10.95 -2.40 10.51
C GLU A 42 11.98 -3.19 9.69
N LEU A 43 12.14 -2.84 8.41
CA LEU A 43 13.11 -3.46 7.50
C LEU A 43 14.48 -2.77 7.48
N GLY A 44 14.65 -1.66 8.21
CA GLY A 44 15.88 -0.85 8.17
C GLY A 44 16.15 -0.22 6.80
N LEU A 45 15.11 0.00 6.00
CA LEU A 45 15.20 0.63 4.68
C LEU A 45 15.25 2.16 4.80
N LYS A 46 15.98 2.80 3.88
CA LYS A 46 15.94 4.25 3.74
C LYS A 46 14.56 4.65 3.24
N TYR A 47 13.98 5.70 3.82
CA TYR A 47 12.71 6.25 3.38
C TYR A 47 12.68 7.78 3.45
N ARG A 48 11.69 8.37 2.80
CA ARG A 48 11.33 9.79 2.85
C ARG A 48 9.81 9.86 2.89
N GLN A 49 9.26 10.52 3.90
CA GLN A 49 7.84 10.89 3.94
C GLN A 49 7.76 12.40 3.70
N GLU A 50 6.95 12.82 2.74
CA GLU A 50 6.78 14.22 2.37
C GLU A 50 5.68 14.89 3.21
N PRO A 51 5.63 16.24 3.28
CA PRO A 51 4.57 16.95 3.99
C PRO A 51 3.15 16.65 3.49
N CYS A 52 3.01 16.28 2.21
CA CYS A 52 1.75 15.83 1.60
C CYS A 52 1.41 14.37 1.89
N ASN A 53 2.24 13.65 2.66
CA ASN A 53 2.12 12.22 2.98
C ASN A 53 2.47 11.23 1.85
N ASN A 54 3.05 11.69 0.73
CA ASN A 54 3.76 10.77 -0.16
C ASN A 54 4.88 10.06 0.62
N VAL A 55 5.17 8.82 0.23
CA VAL A 55 6.27 8.03 0.81
C VAL A 55 7.15 7.49 -0.31
N VAL A 56 8.45 7.65 -0.18
CA VAL A 56 9.45 7.00 -1.03
C VAL A 56 10.29 6.07 -0.16
N ILE A 57 10.46 4.81 -0.56
CA ILE A 57 11.29 3.82 0.12
C ILE A 57 12.34 3.31 -0.86
N TRP A 58 13.60 3.26 -0.43
CA TRP A 58 14.70 2.75 -1.24
C TRP A 58 15.18 1.40 -0.73
N LYS A 59 15.25 0.41 -1.62
CA LYS A 59 15.91 -0.87 -1.38
C LYS A 59 17.16 -1.00 -2.27
N PRO A 60 18.35 -1.25 -1.69
CA PRO A 60 19.56 -1.52 -2.46
C PRO A 60 19.39 -2.70 -3.41
N ALA A 61 20.19 -2.77 -4.48
CA ALA A 61 20.20 -3.94 -5.35
C ALA A 61 20.51 -5.23 -4.59
N SER A 62 19.95 -6.35 -5.07
CA SER A 62 20.42 -7.67 -4.65
C SER A 62 21.85 -7.92 -5.13
N PRO A 63 22.63 -8.81 -4.48
CA PRO A 63 24.00 -9.12 -4.89
C PRO A 63 24.12 -9.48 -6.37
N GLY A 64 25.01 -8.80 -7.09
CA GLY A 64 25.25 -8.99 -8.53
C GLY A 64 24.40 -8.09 -9.45
N CYS A 65 23.55 -7.22 -8.90
CA CYS A 65 22.76 -6.25 -9.66
C CYS A 65 23.10 -4.79 -9.32
N GLU A 66 24.21 -4.53 -8.63
CA GLU A 66 24.59 -3.19 -8.16
C GLU A 66 24.87 -2.19 -9.30
N SER A 67 25.25 -2.68 -10.48
CA SER A 67 25.48 -1.86 -11.67
C SER A 67 24.27 -1.77 -12.61
N ALA A 68 23.14 -2.38 -12.25
CA ALA A 68 21.91 -2.29 -13.04
C ALA A 68 21.22 -0.94 -12.79
N GLU A 69 20.55 -0.42 -13.81
CA GLU A 69 19.76 0.81 -13.70
C GLU A 69 18.65 0.63 -12.65
N PRO A 70 18.40 1.64 -11.79
CA PRO A 70 17.35 1.59 -10.80
C PRO A 70 15.97 1.51 -11.47
N ILE A 71 15.02 0.87 -10.79
CA ILE A 71 13.62 0.83 -11.21
C ILE A 71 12.73 1.52 -10.18
N ILE A 72 11.67 2.15 -10.67
CA ILE A 72 10.60 2.71 -9.84
C ILE A 72 9.42 1.74 -9.84
N LEU A 73 8.94 1.39 -8.67
CA LEU A 73 7.64 0.74 -8.50
C LEU A 73 6.71 1.73 -7.80
N GLN A 74 5.57 2.03 -8.43
CA GLN A 74 4.66 3.06 -7.93
C GLN A 74 3.25 2.50 -7.72
N GLY A 75 2.58 3.00 -6.67
CA GLY A 75 1.15 2.81 -6.44
C GLY A 75 0.63 3.90 -5.50
N HIS A 76 -0.64 4.30 -5.63
CA HIS A 76 -1.22 5.28 -4.72
C HIS A 76 -1.84 4.60 -3.49
N ILE A 77 -1.75 5.27 -2.33
CA ILE A 77 -2.16 4.71 -1.03
C ILE A 77 -3.54 5.17 -0.58
N ASP A 78 -4.12 6.16 -1.26
CA ASP A 78 -5.50 6.56 -1.01
C ASP A 78 -6.50 5.65 -1.72
N MET A 79 -7.75 5.71 -1.29
CA MET A 79 -8.87 5.02 -1.94
C MET A 79 -10.09 5.93 -2.06
N VAL A 80 -10.94 5.65 -3.05
CA VAL A 80 -12.32 6.16 -3.04
C VAL A 80 -13.10 5.50 -1.91
N CYS A 81 -13.61 6.30 -0.97
CA CYS A 81 -14.53 5.84 0.06
C CYS A 81 -15.98 5.86 -0.44
N ALA A 82 -16.49 4.71 -0.85
CA ALA A 82 -17.89 4.50 -1.21
C ALA A 82 -18.52 3.48 -0.27
N LYS A 83 -19.82 3.63 0.01
CA LYS A 83 -20.57 2.71 0.87
C LYS A 83 -22.01 2.55 0.39
N THR A 84 -22.64 1.42 0.74
CA THR A 84 -24.08 1.25 0.53
C THR A 84 -24.88 2.12 1.50
N ASP A 85 -26.14 2.41 1.17
CA ASP A 85 -27.01 3.29 1.96
C ASP A 85 -27.21 2.82 3.41
N ASP A 86 -27.18 1.51 3.64
CA ASP A 86 -27.36 0.87 4.95
C ASP A 86 -26.05 0.65 5.73
N CYS A 87 -24.91 1.11 5.20
CA CYS A 87 -23.61 0.97 5.83
C CYS A 87 -23.36 2.05 6.90
N THR A 88 -23.18 1.60 8.15
CA THR A 88 -22.97 2.48 9.32
C THR A 88 -21.50 2.77 9.63
N LYS A 89 -20.56 2.15 8.90
CA LYS A 89 -19.11 2.31 9.12
C LYS A 89 -18.65 3.75 8.88
N ASP A 90 -17.79 4.25 9.77
CA ASP A 90 -17.06 5.50 9.61
C ASP A 90 -15.69 5.23 8.96
N MET A 91 -15.66 5.26 7.62
CA MET A 91 -14.44 5.03 6.84
C MET A 91 -13.35 6.11 7.03
N THR A 92 -13.61 7.17 7.80
CA THR A 92 -12.57 8.15 8.16
C THR A 92 -11.75 7.69 9.38
N ARG A 93 -12.25 6.70 10.13
CA ARG A 93 -11.67 6.24 11.40
C ARG A 93 -11.47 4.73 11.46
N GLU A 94 -12.26 3.98 10.72
CA GLU A 94 -12.30 2.52 10.73
C GLU A 94 -11.66 1.95 9.46
N GLY A 95 -10.94 0.83 9.62
CA GLY A 95 -10.51 -0.01 8.51
C GLY A 95 -11.68 -0.76 7.86
N LEU A 96 -11.37 -1.42 6.74
CA LEU A 96 -12.33 -2.17 5.93
C LEU A 96 -12.62 -3.54 6.53
N ASP A 97 -13.88 -3.96 6.44
CA ASP A 97 -14.30 -5.31 6.83
C ASP A 97 -14.12 -6.23 5.63
N LEU A 98 -12.93 -6.81 5.48
CA LEU A 98 -12.62 -7.69 4.36
C LEU A 98 -13.39 -9.00 4.43
N MET A 99 -13.71 -9.54 3.25
CA MET A 99 -14.36 -10.82 3.05
C MET A 99 -13.75 -11.53 1.83
N THR A 100 -13.82 -12.86 1.82
CA THR A 100 -13.38 -13.68 0.68
C THR A 100 -14.13 -15.01 0.64
N ASP A 101 -14.31 -15.56 -0.57
CA ASP A 101 -14.76 -16.93 -0.82
C ASP A 101 -13.62 -17.84 -1.32
N GLY A 102 -12.39 -17.33 -1.37
CA GLY A 102 -11.21 -18.01 -1.92
C GLY A 102 -10.91 -17.67 -3.37
N GLU A 103 -11.86 -17.10 -4.12
CA GLU A 103 -11.70 -16.67 -5.51
C GLU A 103 -11.72 -15.14 -5.61
N TRP A 104 -12.64 -14.51 -4.88
CA TRP A 104 -12.83 -13.07 -4.82
C TRP A 104 -12.52 -12.51 -3.44
N VAL A 105 -12.10 -11.25 -3.40
CA VAL A 105 -11.94 -10.45 -2.18
C VAL A 105 -12.80 -9.20 -2.33
N TRP A 106 -13.53 -8.85 -1.28
CA TRP A 106 -14.36 -7.63 -1.23
C TRP A 106 -14.37 -7.05 0.19
N ALA A 107 -14.85 -5.83 0.33
CA ALA A 107 -15.14 -5.22 1.64
C ALA A 107 -16.66 -5.23 1.86
N ASP A 108 -17.11 -5.61 3.04
CA ASP A 108 -18.55 -5.66 3.34
C ASP A 108 -19.14 -4.25 3.28
N LYS A 109 -20.05 -4.04 2.31
CA LYS A 109 -20.82 -2.80 2.12
C LYS A 109 -20.01 -1.53 1.84
N THR A 110 -18.71 -1.63 1.57
CA THR A 110 -17.85 -0.50 1.19
C THR A 110 -17.06 -0.82 -0.08
N SER A 111 -16.47 0.20 -0.69
CA SER A 111 -15.36 -0.01 -1.62
C SER A 111 -14.21 -0.73 -0.92
N LEU A 112 -13.45 -1.53 -1.69
CA LEU A 112 -12.36 -2.37 -1.18
C LEU A 112 -11.01 -1.62 -1.09
N GLY A 113 -10.83 -0.55 -1.86
CA GLY A 113 -9.50 0.04 -2.06
C GLY A 113 -8.55 -0.92 -2.80
N GLY A 114 -9.08 -1.89 -3.56
CA GLY A 114 -8.27 -2.78 -4.38
C GLY A 114 -7.40 -1.97 -5.34
N ASP A 115 -8.01 -0.95 -5.96
CA ASP A 115 -7.27 0.14 -6.60
C ASP A 115 -6.93 1.21 -5.55
N ASN A 116 -5.65 1.54 -5.29
CA ASN A 116 -4.43 0.86 -5.75
C ASN A 116 -3.68 0.12 -4.65
N CYS A 117 -4.31 -0.11 -3.48
CA CYS A 117 -3.63 -0.73 -2.35
C CYS A 117 -3.14 -2.15 -2.64
N ILE A 118 -3.68 -2.87 -3.63
CA ILE A 118 -3.12 -4.19 -4.00
C ILE A 118 -1.72 -4.06 -4.61
N ALA A 119 -1.47 -3.03 -5.43
CA ALA A 119 -0.15 -2.80 -6.00
C ALA A 119 0.83 -2.37 -4.91
N VAL A 120 0.41 -1.48 -4.01
CA VAL A 120 1.19 -1.11 -2.81
C VAL A 120 1.55 -2.37 -2.02
N ALA A 121 0.61 -3.27 -1.76
CA ALA A 121 0.85 -4.54 -1.07
C ALA A 121 1.86 -5.44 -1.80
N MET A 122 1.81 -5.50 -3.13
CA MET A 122 2.81 -6.22 -3.94
C MET A 122 4.20 -5.60 -3.81
N ILE A 123 4.30 -4.27 -3.81
CA ILE A 123 5.57 -3.55 -3.64
C ILE A 123 6.14 -3.82 -2.25
N LEU A 124 5.33 -3.74 -1.19
CA LEU A 124 5.76 -4.09 0.17
C LEU A 124 6.24 -5.55 0.25
N ALA A 125 5.55 -6.48 -0.44
CA ALA A 125 5.99 -7.86 -0.51
C ALA A 125 7.38 -8.00 -1.15
N ILE A 126 7.63 -7.32 -2.28
CA ILE A 126 8.94 -7.28 -2.96
C ILE A 126 10.02 -6.68 -2.05
N LEU A 127 9.73 -5.56 -1.40
CA LEU A 127 10.67 -4.89 -0.50
C LEU A 127 11.06 -5.80 0.69
N SER A 128 10.11 -6.58 1.20
CA SER A 128 10.32 -7.55 2.30
C SER A 128 11.00 -8.86 1.89
N ASP A 129 11.25 -9.09 0.60
CA ASP A 129 11.75 -10.37 0.11
C ASP A 129 13.26 -10.30 -0.20
N ASP A 130 14.05 -11.04 0.57
CA ASP A 130 15.51 -11.10 0.41
C ASP A 130 15.97 -12.18 -0.57
N THR A 131 15.02 -12.90 -1.20
CA THR A 131 15.31 -13.99 -2.15
C THR A 131 15.19 -13.57 -3.61
N LEU A 132 14.57 -12.41 -3.88
CA LEU A 132 14.43 -11.88 -5.23
C LEU A 132 15.75 -11.28 -5.74
N VAL A 133 16.05 -11.53 -7.01
CA VAL A 133 17.15 -10.86 -7.73
C VAL A 133 16.58 -9.61 -8.40
N HIS A 134 17.11 -8.44 -8.05
CA HIS A 134 16.58 -7.16 -8.49
C HIS A 134 17.65 -6.04 -8.53
N PRO A 135 17.50 -5.04 -9.43
CA PRO A 135 18.28 -3.80 -9.40
C PRO A 135 17.94 -2.96 -8.15
N PRO A 136 18.58 -1.79 -7.92
CA PRO A 136 18.08 -0.87 -6.90
C PRO A 136 16.60 -0.52 -7.16
N ILE A 137 15.80 -0.49 -6.10
CA ILE A 137 14.36 -0.21 -6.20
C ILE A 137 14.05 1.09 -5.46
N GLU A 138 13.30 1.95 -6.12
CA GLU A 138 12.61 3.09 -5.51
C GLU A 138 11.11 2.80 -5.50
N ALA A 139 10.55 2.56 -4.33
CA ALA A 139 9.11 2.38 -4.15
C ALA A 139 8.47 3.75 -3.86
N VAL A 140 7.59 4.20 -4.74
CA VAL A 140 6.93 5.51 -4.66
C VAL A 140 5.46 5.32 -4.36
N PHE A 141 5.02 5.87 -3.23
CA PHE A 141 3.65 5.81 -2.75
C PHE A 141 3.04 7.21 -2.74
N THR A 142 2.16 7.48 -3.69
CA THR A 142 1.52 8.79 -3.84
C THR A 142 0.18 8.84 -3.12
N VAL A 143 -0.27 10.05 -2.78
CA VAL A 143 -1.59 10.30 -2.20
C VAL A 143 -2.54 11.01 -3.17
N ASP A 144 -3.83 10.95 -2.86
CA ASP A 144 -4.89 11.77 -3.43
C ASP A 144 -4.97 11.69 -4.97
N GLU A 145 -4.78 10.48 -5.51
CA GLU A 145 -4.93 10.19 -6.94
C GLU A 145 -6.38 10.47 -7.39
N GLU A 146 -7.32 9.95 -6.60
CA GLU A 146 -8.74 9.82 -6.97
C GLU A 146 -9.49 11.18 -6.99
N VAL A 147 -8.89 12.21 -6.42
CA VAL A 147 -9.49 13.55 -6.29
C VAL A 147 -8.78 14.63 -7.12
N GLY A 148 -7.62 14.31 -7.70
CA GLY A 148 -6.85 15.31 -8.47
C GLY A 148 -5.39 15.00 -8.76
N MET A 149 -4.87 13.85 -8.32
CA MET A 149 -3.44 13.48 -8.44
C MET A 149 -2.51 14.44 -7.69
N ASP A 150 -2.98 15.03 -6.59
CA ASP A 150 -2.25 16.08 -5.86
C ASP A 150 -0.89 15.59 -5.35
N GLY A 151 -0.81 14.34 -4.85
CA GLY A 151 0.44 13.73 -4.45
C GLY A 151 1.43 13.59 -5.60
N ALA A 152 0.96 13.24 -6.81
CA ALA A 152 1.84 13.10 -7.97
C ALA A 152 2.44 14.44 -8.42
N PHE A 153 1.66 15.53 -8.39
CA PHE A 153 2.16 16.87 -8.72
C PHE A 153 3.11 17.45 -7.67
N ALA A 154 3.00 17.01 -6.41
CA ALA A 154 3.82 17.46 -5.30
C ALA A 154 5.14 16.70 -5.15
N LEU A 155 5.31 15.59 -5.87
CA LEU A 155 6.48 14.71 -5.77
C LEU A 155 7.74 15.42 -6.32
N ASP A 156 8.79 15.51 -5.49
CA ASP A 156 10.09 16.15 -5.83
C ASP A 156 11.27 15.16 -5.77
#